data_AF-A0A2H0XL28-F1
#
_entry.id   AF-A0A2H0XL28-F1
#
_cell.length_a   1.000
_cell.length_b   1.000
_cell.length_c   1.000
_cell.angle_alpha   90.00
_cell.angle_beta   90.00
_cell.angle_gamma   90.00
#
_symmetry.space_group_name_H-M   'P 1'
#
loop_
_entity.id
_entity.type
_entity.pdbx_description
1 polymer ?
#
loop_
_entity_poly.entity_id
_entity_poly.type
_entity_poly.pdbx_seq_one_letter_code
_entity_poly.pdbx_strand_id
1 'polypeptide(L)'
;MYPCMFWKNKFQGRLVEIRKGMKSNIKYQKSNMKNTNQKLKSEFKKRLYNFTLRLIEFIDRLPNDNVSKRIGDQLLRSGTSILGNYIEGQSASSKRDFSNYFNTSLKSANESKLWLALLRDSKRAKPEEVAWFLKELDEFSNIFGSSILTLKGRR
;
A
#
# COMPACT_ATOMS: atom_id res chain seq x y z
N MET A 1 67.94 -0.98 6.32
CA MET A 1 67.05 -1.43 7.42
C MET A 1 65.66 -0.84 7.15
N TYR A 2 64.62 -1.66 6.94
CA TYR A 2 63.35 -1.29 6.28
C TYR A 2 62.16 -1.10 7.27
N PRO A 3 62.02 0.03 7.99
CA PRO A 3 60.87 0.26 8.87
C PRO A 3 59.62 0.79 8.14
N CYS A 4 59.75 1.39 6.95
CA CYS A 4 58.65 2.09 6.27
C CYS A 4 57.67 1.14 5.52
N MET A 5 58.12 -0.04 5.09
CA MET A 5 57.24 -1.01 4.40
C MET A 5 56.28 -1.74 5.35
N PHE A 6 56.71 -1.95 6.61
CA PHE A 6 55.91 -2.67 7.60
C PHE A 6 54.64 -1.89 8.01
N TRP A 7 54.78 -0.57 8.17
CA TRP A 7 53.66 0.32 8.49
C TRP A 7 52.67 0.49 7.34
N LYS A 8 53.14 0.53 6.08
CA LYS A 8 52.26 0.56 4.90
C LYS A 8 51.38 -0.69 4.83
N ASN A 9 51.94 -1.88 5.02
CA ASN A 9 51.17 -3.13 5.00
C ASN A 9 50.15 -3.22 6.15
N LYS A 10 50.51 -2.77 7.36
CA LYS A 10 49.60 -2.77 8.51
C LYS A 10 48.44 -1.76 8.34
N PHE A 11 48.71 -0.60 7.75
CA PHE A 11 47.67 0.38 7.38
C PHE A 11 46.75 -0.13 6.27
N GLN A 12 47.31 -0.75 5.23
CA GLN A 12 46.54 -1.31 4.12
C GLN A 12 45.59 -2.41 4.61
N GLY A 13 46.06 -3.30 5.51
CA GLY A 13 45.24 -4.35 6.12
C GLY A 13 44.06 -3.80 6.93
N ARG A 14 44.31 -2.79 7.77
CA ARG A 14 43.27 -2.12 8.59
C ARG A 14 42.21 -1.41 7.71
N LEU A 15 42.62 -0.77 6.61
CA LEU A 15 41.68 -0.14 5.66
C LEU A 15 40.80 -1.18 4.92
N VAL A 16 41.35 -2.35 4.60
CA VAL A 16 40.58 -3.45 3.98
C VAL A 16 39.54 -4.00 4.96
N GLU A 17 39.88 -4.12 6.24
CA GLU A 17 38.99 -4.60 7.29
C GLU A 17 37.83 -3.62 7.57
N ILE A 18 38.13 -2.32 7.64
CA ILE A 18 37.11 -1.25 7.74
C ILE A 18 36.15 -1.29 6.54
N ARG A 19 36.67 -1.44 5.31
CA ARG A 19 35.84 -1.57 4.10
C ARG A 19 34.97 -2.82 4.11
N LYS A 20 35.49 -3.96 4.60
CA LYS A 20 34.70 -5.19 4.76
C LYS A 20 33.56 -5.01 5.77
N GLY A 21 33.83 -4.35 6.90
CA GLY A 21 32.82 -4.02 7.92
C GLY A 21 31.73 -3.05 7.42
N MET A 22 32.09 -2.03 6.64
CA MET A 22 31.08 -1.13 6.03
C MET A 22 30.21 -1.87 5.01
N LYS A 23 30.79 -2.76 4.19
CA LYS A 23 30.03 -3.56 3.21
C LYS A 23 29.09 -4.55 3.88
N SER A 24 29.50 -5.20 4.97
CA SER A 24 28.63 -6.12 5.72
C SER A 24 27.47 -5.39 6.39
N ASN A 25 27.71 -4.21 6.96
CA ASN A 25 26.67 -3.37 7.57
C ASN A 25 25.64 -2.87 6.54
N ILE A 26 26.09 -2.40 5.37
CA ILE A 26 25.19 -2.00 4.26
C ILE A 26 24.35 -3.19 3.77
N LYS A 27 24.94 -4.40 3.68
CA LYS A 27 24.23 -5.60 3.27
C LYS A 27 23.15 -5.99 4.29
N TYR A 28 23.46 -5.91 5.58
CA TYR A 28 22.52 -6.16 6.68
C TYR A 28 21.37 -5.15 6.72
N GLN A 29 21.65 -3.85 6.56
CA GLN A 29 20.61 -2.82 6.47
C GLN A 29 19.69 -3.04 5.26
N LYS A 30 20.26 -3.40 4.10
CA LYS A 30 19.47 -3.74 2.89
C LYS A 30 18.60 -4.98 3.10
N SER A 31 19.07 -6.02 3.81
CA SER A 31 18.24 -7.20 4.09
C SER A 31 17.09 -6.90 5.06
N ASN A 32 17.34 -6.09 6.10
CA ASN A 32 16.28 -5.68 7.04
C ASN A 32 15.21 -4.84 6.34
N MET A 33 15.59 -3.86 5.51
CA MET A 33 14.62 -3.09 4.71
C MET A 33 13.78 -3.96 3.76
N LYS A 34 14.40 -4.98 3.14
CA LYS A 34 13.66 -5.93 2.27
C LYS A 34 12.64 -6.75 3.05
N ASN A 35 13.01 -7.28 4.22
CA ASN A 35 12.10 -8.04 5.08
C ASN A 35 10.93 -7.18 5.59
N THR A 36 11.20 -5.94 6.01
CA THR A 36 10.14 -5.02 6.45
C THR A 36 9.17 -4.68 5.32
N ASN A 37 9.67 -4.40 4.11
CA ASN A 37 8.81 -4.12 2.95
C ASN A 37 7.96 -5.34 2.55
N GLN A 38 8.51 -6.55 2.60
CA GLN A 38 7.77 -7.78 2.32
C GLN A 38 6.61 -7.97 3.32
N LYS A 39 6.90 -7.77 4.62
CA LYS A 39 5.90 -7.85 5.69
C LYS A 39 4.82 -6.77 5.54
N LEU A 40 5.19 -5.53 5.26
CA LEU A 40 4.24 -4.44 5.02
C LEU A 40 3.31 -4.73 3.84
N LYS A 41 3.84 -5.28 2.74
CA LYS A 41 3.03 -5.69 1.58
C LYS A 41 2.02 -6.79 1.94
N SER A 42 2.41 -7.77 2.75
CA SER A 42 1.49 -8.82 3.20
C SER A 42 0.43 -8.28 4.14
N GLU A 43 0.79 -7.37 5.05
CA GLU A 43 -0.15 -6.75 5.99
C GLU A 43 -1.16 -5.84 5.26
N PHE A 44 -0.71 -5.05 4.28
CA PHE A 44 -1.61 -4.21 3.49
C PHE A 44 -2.58 -5.04 2.64
N LYS A 45 -2.12 -6.15 2.03
CA LYS A 45 -3.00 -7.07 1.31
C LYS A 45 -4.09 -7.64 2.22
N LYS A 46 -3.73 -8.09 3.43
CA LYS A 46 -4.70 -8.58 4.43
C LYS A 46 -5.69 -7.49 4.83
N ARG A 47 -5.21 -6.25 5.05
CA ARG A 47 -6.05 -5.10 5.39
C ARG A 47 -7.08 -4.81 4.29
N LEU A 48 -6.68 -4.81 3.03
CA LEU A 48 -7.59 -4.68 1.89
C LEU A 48 -8.61 -5.82 1.83
N TYR A 49 -8.17 -7.07 2.02
CA TYR A 49 -9.06 -8.22 2.02
C TYR A 49 -10.12 -8.15 3.14
N ASN A 50 -9.71 -7.81 4.35
CA ASN A 50 -10.61 -7.61 5.48
C ASN A 50 -11.58 -6.45 5.26
N PHE A 51 -11.12 -5.36 4.64
CA PHE A 51 -12.00 -4.27 4.21
C PHE A 51 -13.07 -4.77 3.23
N THR A 52 -12.69 -5.55 2.22
CA THR A 52 -13.63 -6.08 1.22
C THR A 52 -14.67 -7.01 1.87
N LEU A 53 -14.28 -7.89 2.78
CA LEU A 53 -15.22 -8.75 3.50
C LEU A 53 -16.23 -7.95 4.33
N ARG A 54 -15.75 -6.97 5.10
CA ARG A 54 -16.62 -6.09 5.89
C ARG A 54 -17.53 -5.24 5.02
N LEU A 55 -17.06 -4.85 3.83
CA LEU A 55 -17.85 -4.08 2.88
C LEU A 55 -19.03 -4.92 2.34
N ILE A 56 -18.79 -6.18 2.02
CA ILE A 56 -19.85 -7.12 1.59
C ILE A 56 -20.91 -7.24 2.70
N GLU A 57 -20.48 -7.52 3.93
CA GLU A 57 -21.38 -7.63 5.09
C GLU A 57 -22.13 -6.31 5.39
N PHE A 58 -21.50 -5.16 5.14
CA PHE A 58 -22.17 -3.87 5.26
C PHE A 58 -23.25 -3.68 4.19
N ILE A 59 -22.96 -4.02 2.93
CA ILE A 59 -23.91 -3.91 1.82
C ILE A 59 -25.10 -4.84 2.02
N ASP A 60 -24.88 -6.06 2.49
CA ASP A 60 -25.94 -7.04 2.78
C ASP A 60 -26.93 -6.56 3.86
N ARG A 61 -26.50 -5.66 4.74
CA ARG A 61 -27.31 -5.08 5.82
C ARG A 61 -28.04 -3.80 5.42
N LEU A 62 -27.83 -3.29 4.21
CA LEU A 62 -28.52 -2.08 3.75
C LEU A 62 -30.04 -2.30 3.64
N PRO A 63 -30.84 -1.23 3.73
CA PRO A 63 -32.28 -1.33 3.56
C PRO A 63 -32.65 -1.96 2.21
N ASN A 64 -33.71 -2.78 2.20
CA ASN A 64 -34.17 -3.49 1.01
C ASN A 64 -34.99 -2.59 0.05
N ASP A 65 -34.51 -1.38 -0.25
CA ASP A 65 -35.09 -0.45 -1.22
C ASP A 65 -34.27 -0.36 -2.51
N ASN A 66 -34.91 0.08 -3.59
CA ASN A 66 -34.27 0.15 -4.92
C ASN A 66 -33.02 1.05 -4.91
N VAL A 67 -33.03 2.18 -4.20
CA VAL A 67 -31.90 3.10 -4.20
C VAL A 67 -30.72 2.49 -3.44
N SER A 68 -30.97 1.90 -2.26
CA SER A 68 -29.94 1.21 -1.48
C SER A 68 -29.29 0.07 -2.27
N LYS A 69 -30.07 -0.72 -3.02
CA LYS A 69 -29.55 -1.78 -3.89
C LYS A 69 -28.62 -1.22 -4.98
N ARG A 70 -29.06 -0.18 -5.70
CA ARG A 70 -28.26 0.41 -6.78
C ARG A 70 -26.97 1.04 -6.26
N ILE A 71 -27.03 1.76 -5.13
CA ILE A 71 -25.82 2.31 -4.52
C ILE A 71 -24.92 1.20 -3.99
N GLY A 72 -25.50 0.17 -3.36
CA GLY A 72 -24.80 -1.03 -2.90
C GLY A 72 -24.05 -1.74 -4.02
N ASP A 73 -24.67 -1.94 -5.18
CA ASP A 73 -24.03 -2.56 -6.35
C ASP A 73 -22.82 -1.74 -6.83
N GLN A 74 -22.94 -0.41 -6.90
CA GLN A 74 -21.83 0.46 -7.31
C GLN A 74 -20.72 0.51 -6.26
N LEU A 75 -21.09 0.51 -4.99
CA LEU A 75 -20.14 0.42 -3.88
C LEU A 75 -19.40 -0.91 -3.89
N LEU A 76 -20.08 -2.03 -4.13
CA LEU A 76 -19.48 -3.35 -4.21
C LEU A 76 -18.46 -3.43 -5.35
N ARG A 77 -18.85 -2.94 -6.54
CA ARG A 77 -17.97 -2.92 -7.72
C ARG A 77 -16.73 -2.05 -7.48
N SER A 78 -16.92 -0.83 -7.00
CA SER A 78 -15.80 0.07 -6.72
C SER A 78 -14.91 -0.46 -5.59
N GLY A 79 -15.48 -0.95 -4.49
CA GLY A 79 -14.72 -1.44 -3.34
C GLY A 79 -13.93 -2.72 -3.61
N THR A 80 -14.49 -3.67 -4.36
CA THR A 80 -13.77 -4.89 -4.78
C THR A 80 -12.69 -4.60 -5.82
N SER A 81 -12.92 -3.63 -6.71
CA SER A 81 -11.93 -3.16 -7.70
C SER A 81 -10.63 -2.68 -7.04
N ILE A 82 -10.68 -2.10 -5.83
CA ILE A 82 -9.48 -1.68 -5.09
C ILE A 82 -8.54 -2.86 -4.85
N LEU A 83 -9.07 -3.95 -4.28
CA LEU A 83 -8.32 -5.17 -3.99
C LEU A 83 -7.83 -5.86 -5.27
N GLY A 84 -8.71 -5.98 -6.27
CA GLY A 84 -8.37 -6.60 -7.56
C GLY A 84 -7.19 -5.90 -8.24
N ASN A 85 -7.29 -4.59 -8.42
CA ASN A 85 -6.22 -3.79 -9.04
C ASN A 85 -4.94 -3.76 -8.20
N TYR A 86 -5.04 -3.80 -6.86
CA TYR A 86 -3.84 -3.93 -6.03
C TYR A 86 -3.14 -5.27 -6.26
N ILE A 87 -3.88 -6.39 -6.33
CA ILE A 87 -3.31 -7.71 -6.59
C ILE A 87 -2.65 -7.76 -7.97
N GLU A 88 -3.33 -7.25 -9.01
CA GLU A 88 -2.78 -7.18 -10.36
C GLU A 88 -1.55 -6.28 -10.44
N GLY A 89 -1.60 -5.11 -9.81
CA GLY A 89 -0.48 -4.17 -9.74
C GLY A 89 0.76 -4.78 -9.09
N GLN A 90 0.61 -5.66 -8.11
CA GLN A 90 1.75 -6.34 -7.47
C GLN A 90 2.47 -7.33 -8.39
N SER A 91 1.80 -7.79 -9.45
CA SER A 91 2.33 -8.65 -10.50
C SER A 91 2.69 -7.89 -11.78
N ALA A 92 2.61 -6.55 -11.77
CA ALA A 92 2.83 -5.72 -12.94
C ALA A 92 4.24 -5.88 -13.53
N SER A 93 4.31 -5.90 -14.86
CA SER A 93 5.55 -6.14 -15.62
C SER A 93 6.43 -4.89 -15.78
N SER A 94 5.87 -3.69 -15.58
CA SER A 94 6.58 -2.42 -15.71
C SER A 94 6.15 -1.39 -14.67
N LYS A 95 6.98 -0.36 -14.46
CA LYS A 95 6.64 0.76 -13.56
C LYS A 95 5.39 1.53 -14.02
N ARG A 96 5.23 1.68 -15.34
CA ARG A 96 4.05 2.34 -15.92
C ARG A 96 2.79 1.54 -15.63
N ASP A 97 2.87 0.23 -15.85
CA ASP A 97 1.78 -0.71 -15.63
C ASP A 97 1.37 -0.75 -14.15
N PHE A 98 2.35 -0.88 -13.25
CA PHE A 98 2.13 -0.75 -11.80
C PHE A 98 1.42 0.56 -11.44
N SER A 99 1.88 1.69 -12.00
CA SER A 99 1.25 2.99 -11.72
C SER A 99 -0.17 3.05 -12.24
N ASN A 100 -0.49 2.41 -13.37
CA ASN A 100 -1.86 2.39 -13.90
C ASN A 100 -2.80 1.64 -12.96
N TYR A 101 -2.41 0.44 -12.51
CA TYR A 101 -3.17 -0.33 -11.52
C TYR A 101 -3.41 0.45 -10.23
N PHE A 102 -2.37 1.09 -9.69
CA PHE A 102 -2.49 1.89 -8.47
C PHE A 102 -3.35 3.15 -8.67
N ASN A 103 -3.31 3.76 -9.85
CA ASN A 103 -4.23 4.86 -10.20
C ASN A 103 -5.67 4.37 -10.25
N THR A 104 -5.93 3.18 -10.79
CA THR A 104 -7.27 2.58 -10.80
C THR A 104 -7.75 2.29 -9.38
N SER A 105 -6.92 1.66 -8.53
CA SER A 105 -7.24 1.46 -7.10
C SER A 105 -7.54 2.77 -6.38
N LEU A 106 -6.79 3.85 -6.66
CA LEU A 106 -7.03 5.19 -6.09
C LEU A 106 -8.37 5.77 -6.54
N LYS A 107 -8.70 5.68 -7.83
CA LYS A 107 -10.00 6.13 -8.36
C LYS A 107 -11.15 5.36 -7.73
N SER A 108 -11.04 4.03 -7.67
CA SER A 108 -12.03 3.18 -7.03
C SER A 108 -12.21 3.50 -5.55
N ALA A 109 -11.12 3.80 -4.81
CA ALA A 109 -11.22 4.22 -3.41
C ALA A 109 -12.00 5.53 -3.24
N ASN A 110 -11.74 6.52 -4.11
CA ASN A 110 -12.48 7.78 -4.09
C ASN A 110 -13.95 7.60 -4.45
N GLU A 111 -14.25 6.72 -5.41
CA GLU A 111 -15.62 6.38 -5.79
C GLU A 111 -16.36 5.67 -4.65
N SER A 112 -15.73 4.71 -3.97
CA SER A 112 -16.32 4.06 -2.80
C SER A 112 -16.62 5.04 -1.67
N LYS A 113 -15.77 6.05 -1.46
CA LYS A 113 -16.04 7.14 -0.48
C LYS A 113 -17.30 7.91 -0.83
N LEU A 114 -17.49 8.24 -2.11
CA LEU A 114 -18.70 8.91 -2.58
C LEU A 114 -19.95 8.08 -2.26
N TRP A 115 -19.94 6.79 -2.59
CA TRP A 115 -21.10 5.92 -2.33
C TRP A 115 -21.42 5.77 -0.85
N LEU A 116 -20.41 5.63 0.01
CA LEU A 116 -20.59 5.59 1.47
C LEU A 116 -21.13 6.91 2.02
N ALA A 117 -20.64 8.05 1.52
CA ALA A 117 -21.16 9.36 1.88
C ALA A 117 -22.64 9.53 1.48
N LEU A 118 -23.01 9.08 0.28
CA LEU A 118 -24.41 9.10 -0.16
C LEU A 118 -25.32 8.22 0.69
N LEU A 119 -24.88 7.02 1.09
CA LEU A 119 -25.64 6.16 2.01
C LEU A 119 -25.85 6.82 3.36
N ARG A 120 -24.81 7.46 3.91
CA ARG A 120 -24.88 8.23 5.16
C ARG A 120 -25.82 9.41 5.06
N ASP A 121 -25.61 10.28 4.08
CA ASP A 121 -26.30 11.57 3.97
C ASP A 121 -27.76 11.40 3.55
N SER A 122 -28.08 10.29 2.86
CA SER A 122 -29.46 9.90 2.56
C SER A 122 -30.13 9.08 3.68
N LYS A 123 -29.49 8.94 4.85
CA LYS A 123 -29.99 8.23 6.04
C LYS A 123 -30.26 6.73 5.84
N ARG A 124 -29.59 6.11 4.87
CA ARG A 124 -29.63 4.66 4.59
C ARG A 124 -28.62 3.86 5.41
N ALA A 125 -27.57 4.50 5.87
CA ALA A 125 -26.59 3.96 6.79
C ALA A 125 -26.30 4.99 7.88
N LYS A 126 -26.04 4.54 9.11
CA LYS A 126 -25.71 5.46 10.19
C LYS A 126 -24.26 5.96 10.06
N PRO A 127 -23.94 7.18 10.52
CA PRO A 127 -22.57 7.71 10.47
C PRO A 127 -21.53 6.78 11.11
N GLU A 128 -21.86 6.14 12.22
CA GLU A 128 -21.00 5.20 12.93
C GLU A 128 -20.69 3.93 12.13
N GLU A 129 -21.61 3.49 11.26
CA GLU A 129 -21.43 2.30 10.42
C GLU A 129 -20.47 2.58 9.26
N VAL A 130 -20.51 3.80 8.72
CA VAL A 130 -19.65 4.20 7.58
C VAL A 130 -18.28 4.73 8.01
N ALA A 131 -18.14 5.24 9.23
CA ALA A 131 -16.95 5.96 9.68
C ALA A 131 -15.66 5.16 9.52
N TRP A 132 -15.70 3.85 9.87
CA TRP A 132 -14.55 2.98 9.72
C TRP A 132 -14.14 2.83 8.24
N PHE A 133 -15.10 2.62 7.34
CA PHE A 133 -14.82 2.45 5.91
C PHE A 133 -14.23 3.71 5.28
N LEU A 134 -14.79 4.89 5.61
CA LEU A 134 -14.28 6.16 5.10
C LEU A 134 -12.83 6.38 5.53
N LYS A 135 -12.52 6.12 6.81
CA LYS A 135 -11.15 6.20 7.33
C LYS A 135 -10.21 5.24 6.61
N GLU A 136 -10.61 3.98 6.42
CA GLU A 136 -9.78 3.00 5.68
C GLU A 136 -9.54 3.43 4.23
N LEU A 137 -10.56 3.94 3.55
CA LEU A 137 -10.45 4.40 2.17
C LEU A 137 -9.53 5.61 2.02
N ASP A 138 -9.48 6.52 3.01
CA ASP A 138 -8.53 7.62 3.03
C ASP A 138 -7.09 7.12 3.21
N GLU A 139 -6.87 6.18 4.12
CA GLU A 139 -5.56 5.53 4.29
C GLU A 139 -5.12 4.82 3.00
N PHE A 140 -6.02 4.11 2.34
CA PHE A 140 -5.74 3.45 1.05
C PHE A 140 -5.39 4.48 -0.02
N SER A 141 -6.15 5.58 -0.09
CA SER A 141 -5.88 6.67 -1.04
C SER A 141 -4.50 7.29 -0.84
N ASN A 142 -4.10 7.50 0.42
CA ASN A 142 -2.77 8.02 0.78
C ASN A 142 -1.65 7.05 0.39
N ILE A 143 -1.85 5.74 0.63
CA ILE A 143 -0.89 4.70 0.27
C ILE A 143 -0.72 4.61 -1.26
N PHE A 144 -1.82 4.59 -2.01
CA PHE A 144 -1.76 4.55 -3.47
C PHE A 144 -1.15 5.84 -4.04
N GLY A 145 -1.57 7.00 -3.57
CA GLY A 145 -1.06 8.30 -4.00
C GLY A 145 0.45 8.44 -3.76
N SER A 146 0.92 8.13 -2.55
CA SER A 146 2.36 8.16 -2.22
C SER A 146 3.18 7.17 -3.03
N SER A 147 2.64 5.99 -3.33
CA SER A 147 3.29 4.99 -4.21
C SER A 147 3.45 5.52 -5.63
N ILE A 148 2.42 6.17 -6.18
CA ILE A 148 2.44 6.77 -7.53
C ILE A 148 3.44 7.94 -7.59
N LEU A 149 3.47 8.82 -6.58
CA LEU A 149 4.41 9.95 -6.53
C LEU A 149 5.86 9.48 -6.49
N THR A 150 6.13 8.46 -5.67
CA THR A 150 7.47 7.84 -5.56
C THR A 150 7.94 7.28 -6.91
N LEU A 151 7.03 6.71 -7.71
CA LEU A 151 7.35 6.21 -9.05
C LEU A 151 7.62 7.30 -10.08
N LYS A 152 6.96 8.46 -9.95
CA LYS A 152 7.16 9.61 -10.83
C LYS A 152 8.41 10.43 -10.50
N GLY A 153 9.10 10.12 -9.39
CA GLY A 153 10.29 10.88 -8.96
C GLY A 153 9.99 12.30 -8.51
N ARG A 154 8.72 12.62 -8.21
CA ARG A 154 8.28 13.93 -7.70
C ARG A 154 8.04 13.79 -6.20
N ARG A 155 9.01 14.22 -5.40
CA ARG A 155 8.85 14.49 -3.96
C ARG A 155 9.21 15.94 -3.70
#